data_AF-A0A9E4G302-F1
#
_entry.id   AF-A0A9E4G302-F1
#
_cell.length_a   1.000
_cell.length_b   1.000
_cell.length_c   1.000
_cell.angle_alpha   90.00
_cell.angle_beta   90.00
_cell.angle_gamma   90.00
#
_symmetry.space_group_name_H-M   'P 1'
#
loop_
_entity.id
_entity.type
_entity.pdbx_description
1 polymer ?
#
loop_
_entity_poly.entity_id
_entity_poly.type
_entity_poly.pdbx_seq_one_letter_code
_entity_poly.pdbx_strand_id
1 'polypeptide(L)'
;MMLKKAVVFRSIVVLCSLLLLIGGGAAQDAITLQFFYPVGVAGPLAQAIDSYVAEFNATHDHIQVEPVFTGGYSENMARATAAILSGPTFTH
;
A
#
# COMPACT_ATOMS: atom_id res chain seq x y z
N MET A 1 -30.75 -44.22 5.35
CA MET A 1 -29.33 -43.79 5.41
C MET A 1 -28.97 -42.73 4.35
N MET A 2 -29.58 -42.71 3.16
CA MET A 2 -29.24 -41.77 2.07
C MET A 2 -29.76 -40.33 2.27
N LEU A 3 -30.90 -40.15 2.97
CA LEU A 3 -31.50 -38.81 3.18
C LEU A 3 -30.65 -37.90 4.09
N LYS A 4 -30.03 -38.45 5.13
CA LYS A 4 -29.16 -37.70 6.06
C LYS A 4 -27.88 -37.20 5.37
N LYS A 5 -27.31 -38.00 4.45
CA LYS A 5 -26.11 -37.64 3.67
C LYS A 5 -26.38 -36.50 2.70
N ALA A 6 -27.57 -36.49 2.08
CA ALA A 6 -28.00 -35.42 1.17
C ALA A 6 -28.24 -34.08 1.91
N VAL A 7 -28.76 -34.12 3.14
CA VAL A 7 -28.94 -32.91 3.97
C VAL A 7 -27.59 -32.34 4.40
N VAL A 8 -26.67 -33.17 4.89
CA VAL A 8 -25.32 -32.73 5.29
C VAL A 8 -24.56 -32.13 4.10
N PHE A 9 -24.64 -32.77 2.93
CA PHE A 9 -24.00 -32.27 1.72
C PHE A 9 -24.57 -30.90 1.29
N ARG A 10 -25.90 -30.75 1.33
CA ARG A 10 -26.55 -29.45 1.03
C ARG A 10 -26.16 -28.37 2.03
N SER A 11 -26.10 -28.69 3.33
CA SER A 11 -25.67 -27.74 4.36
C SER A 11 -24.22 -27.28 4.19
N ILE A 12 -23.32 -28.17 3.79
CA ILE A 12 -21.92 -27.83 3.51
C ILE A 12 -21.81 -26.91 2.28
N VAL A 13 -22.57 -27.18 1.22
CA VAL A 13 -22.58 -26.35 0.01
C VAL A 13 -23.13 -24.95 0.32
N VAL A 14 -24.21 -24.83 1.11
CA VAL A 14 -24.76 -23.54 1.54
C VAL A 14 -23.79 -22.76 2.41
N LEU A 15 -23.09 -23.43 3.34
CA LEU A 15 -22.10 -22.78 4.20
C LEU A 15 -20.88 -22.29 3.41
N CYS A 16 -20.36 -23.10 2.48
CA CYS A 16 -19.25 -22.70 1.61
C CYS A 16 -19.63 -21.53 0.68
N SER A 17 -20.83 -21.54 0.12
CA SER A 17 -21.31 -20.42 -0.71
C SER A 17 -21.53 -19.16 0.11
N LEU A 18 -22.00 -19.26 1.36
CA LEU A 18 -22.12 -18.11 2.26
C LEU A 18 -20.75 -17.52 2.65
N LEU A 19 -19.73 -18.36 2.84
CA LEU A 19 -18.36 -17.92 3.12
C LEU A 19 -17.71 -17.19 1.92
N LEU A 20 -18.03 -17.60 0.69
CA LEU A 20 -17.53 -16.96 -0.53
C LEU A 20 -18.12 -15.56 -0.77
N LEU A 21 -19.35 -15.30 -0.33
CA LEU A 21 -19.97 -13.97 -0.46
C LEU A 21 -19.40 -12.91 0.51
N ILE A 22 -18.75 -13.34 1.60
CA ILE A 22 -18.23 -12.42 2.63
C ILE A 22 -16.77 -12.01 2.32
N GLY A 23 -16.04 -12.79 1.52
CA GLY A 23 -14.61 -12.57 1.24
C GLY A 23 -14.26 -11.64 0.07
N GLY A 24 -15.26 -11.10 -0.65
CA GLY A 24 -15.03 -10.26 -1.83
C GLY A 24 -14.88 -8.77 -1.50
N GLY A 25 -13.84 -8.39 -0.75
CA GLY A 25 -13.43 -6.98 -0.70
C GLY A 25 -12.92 -6.55 -2.08
N ALA A 26 -13.34 -5.39 -2.59
CA ALA A 26 -12.77 -4.83 -3.80
C ALA A 26 -11.26 -4.64 -3.59
N ALA A 27 -10.43 -5.34 -4.38
CA ALA A 27 -9.00 -5.09 -4.41
C ALA A 27 -8.80 -3.66 -4.93
N GLN A 28 -8.48 -2.75 -4.03
CA GLN A 28 -8.09 -1.40 -4.41
C GLN A 28 -6.65 -1.47 -4.95
N ASP A 29 -6.35 -0.80 -6.05
CA ASP A 29 -5.01 -0.75 -6.62
C ASP A 29 -4.02 -0.09 -5.66
N ALA A 30 -2.90 -0.78 -5.39
CA ALA A 30 -1.87 -0.30 -4.48
C ALA A 30 -1.42 1.12 -4.85
N ILE A 31 -1.39 2.00 -3.87
CA ILE A 31 -1.04 3.42 -4.04
C ILE A 31 0.45 3.60 -3.75
N THR A 32 1.23 4.08 -4.72
CA THR A 32 2.63 4.46 -4.51
C THR A 32 2.76 5.95 -4.23
N LEU A 33 3.40 6.30 -3.10
CA LEU A 33 3.61 7.67 -2.63
C LEU A 33 5.11 8.00 -2.61
N GLN A 34 5.54 8.93 -3.46
CA GLN A 34 6.91 9.46 -3.42
C GLN A 34 7.02 10.55 -2.35
N PHE A 35 7.89 10.33 -1.36
CA PHE A 35 8.12 11.23 -0.24
C PHE A 35 9.46 11.97 -0.41
N PHE A 36 9.42 13.21 -0.89
CA PHE A 36 10.59 14.05 -1.09
C PHE A 36 11.00 14.75 0.21
N TYR A 37 12.25 14.59 0.64
CA TYR A 37 12.75 15.21 1.86
C TYR A 37 14.19 15.74 1.73
N PRO A 38 14.48 16.92 2.33
CA PRO A 38 15.82 17.48 2.37
C PRO A 38 16.60 16.94 3.58
N VAL A 39 17.88 16.66 3.39
CA VAL A 39 18.85 16.37 4.47
C VAL A 39 20.21 16.90 4.03
N GLY A 40 20.77 17.85 4.78
CA GLY A 40 22.03 18.50 4.40
C GLY A 40 23.28 17.61 4.37
N VAL A 41 23.20 16.36 4.82
CA VAL A 41 24.29 15.38 4.88
C VAL A 41 23.70 13.98 5.04
N ALA A 42 24.14 12.99 4.27
CA ALA A 42 23.80 11.58 4.51
C ALA A 42 24.22 11.23 5.94
N GLY A 43 23.25 11.00 6.83
CA GLY A 43 23.48 10.94 8.27
C GLY A 43 22.31 10.32 9.02
N PRO A 44 22.32 10.36 10.37
CA PRO A 44 21.35 9.66 11.22
C PRO A 44 19.87 9.99 10.91
N LEU A 45 19.61 11.20 10.40
CA LEU A 45 18.26 11.63 10.07
C LEU A 45 17.70 10.92 8.82
N ALA A 46 18.52 10.66 7.80
CA ALA A 46 18.10 9.89 6.63
C ALA A 46 17.76 8.45 7.03
N GLN A 47 18.58 7.85 7.90
CA GLN A 47 18.32 6.50 8.43
C GLN A 47 17.02 6.42 9.23
N ALA A 48 16.69 7.46 9.99
CA ALA A 48 15.42 7.53 10.72
C ALA A 48 14.23 7.55 9.75
N ILE A 49 14.31 8.31 8.66
CA ILE A 49 13.27 8.36 7.63
C ILE A 49 13.10 6.99 6.97
N ASP A 50 14.20 6.34 6.58
CA ASP A 50 14.16 5.00 5.99
C ASP A 50 13.49 3.99 6.93
N SER A 51 13.79 4.05 8.24
CA SER A 51 13.17 3.19 9.24
C SER A 51 11.66 3.43 9.37
N TYR A 52 11.22 4.69 9.37
CA TYR A 52 9.79 5.01 9.47
C TYR A 52 9.03 4.57 8.22
N VAL A 53 9.63 4.73 7.04
CA VAL A 53 9.03 4.26 5.78
C VAL A 53 8.95 2.73 5.76
N ALA A 54 9.99 2.04 6.22
CA ALA A 54 9.99 0.58 6.29
C ALA A 54 8.88 0.06 7.24
N GLU A 55 8.72 0.67 8.42
CA GLU A 55 7.67 0.31 9.37
C GLU A 55 6.27 0.59 8.82
N PHE A 56 6.09 1.74 8.15
CA PHE A 56 4.82 2.08 7.50
C PHE A 56 4.45 1.05 6.43
N ASN A 57 5.36 0.76 5.51
CA ASN A 57 5.11 -0.19 4.41
C ASN A 57 4.87 -1.61 4.92
N ALA A 58 5.52 -2.02 6.03
CA ALA A 58 5.30 -3.32 6.64
C ALA A 58 3.93 -3.47 7.30
N THR A 59 3.23 -2.36 7.57
CA THR A 59 1.92 -2.35 8.25
C THR A 59 0.77 -1.95 7.33
N HIS A 60 1.05 -1.55 6.08
CA HIS A 60 0.06 -1.06 5.12
C HIS A 60 0.26 -1.72 3.74
N ASP A 61 -0.41 -2.85 3.50
CA ASP A 61 -0.29 -3.61 2.24
C ASP A 61 -0.80 -2.86 1.00
N HIS A 62 -1.61 -1.81 1.20
CA HIS A 62 -2.25 -1.06 0.13
C HIS A 62 -1.53 0.25 -0.22
N ILE A 63 -0.56 0.69 0.61
CA ILE A 63 0.14 1.97 0.40
C ILE A 63 1.64 1.72 0.47
N GLN A 64 2.33 2.02 -0.62
CA GLN A 64 3.78 1.91 -0.71
C GLN A 64 4.41 3.30 -0.70
N VAL A 65 5.20 3.61 0.33
CA VAL A 65 5.93 4.87 0.42
C VAL A 65 7.37 4.69 -0.08
N GLU A 66 7.80 5.57 -0.98
CA GLU A 66 9.16 5.63 -1.53
C GLU A 66 9.86 6.91 -1.08
N PRO A 67 10.90 6.83 -0.22
CA PRO A 67 11.63 8.01 0.24
C PRO A 67 12.59 8.49 -0.86
N VAL A 68 12.51 9.78 -1.22
CA VAL A 68 13.36 10.40 -2.24
C VAL A 68 14.18 11.53 -1.62
N PHE A 69 15.49 11.26 -1.45
CA PHE A 69 16.44 12.29 -1.04
C PHE A 69 16.77 13.22 -2.19
N THR A 70 16.67 14.53 -1.95
CA THR A 70 16.84 15.56 -2.98
C THR A 70 17.93 16.57 -2.67
N GLY A 71 18.84 16.29 -1.73
CA GLY A 71 19.86 17.25 -1.33
C GLY A 71 19.35 18.31 -0.34
N GLY A 72 19.73 19.57 -0.58
CA GLY A 72 19.35 20.70 0.26
C GLY A 72 17.88 21.12 0.09
N TYR A 73 17.44 22.06 0.94
CA TYR A 73 16.04 22.54 0.95
C TYR A 73 15.59 23.17 -0.38
N SER A 74 16.44 23.99 -1.01
CA SER A 74 16.12 24.63 -2.29
C SER A 74 15.98 23.62 -3.42
N GLU A 75 16.86 22.61 -3.45
CA GLU A 75 16.83 21.54 -4.43
C GLU A 75 15.62 20.61 -4.22
N ASN A 76 15.28 20.30 -2.96
CA ASN A 76 14.05 19.59 -2.61
C ASN A 76 12.80 20.29 -3.14
N MET A 77 12.69 21.59 -2.90
CA MET A 77 11.54 22.37 -3.36
C MET A 77 11.45 22.36 -4.90
N ALA A 78 12.58 22.52 -5.58
CA ALA A 78 12.61 22.48 -7.04
C ALA A 78 12.20 21.11 -7.60
N ARG A 79 12.68 20.00 -7.00
CA ARG A 79 12.31 18.64 -7.43
C ARG A 79 10.86 18.30 -7.11
N ALA A 80 10.35 18.67 -5.95
CA ALA A 80 8.94 18.48 -5.60
C ALA A 80 8.04 19.27 -6.56
N THR A 81 8.39 20.52 -6.87
CA THR A 81 7.65 21.34 -7.84
C THR A 81 7.70 20.71 -9.24
N ALA A 82 8.88 20.26 -9.68
CA ALA A 82 9.03 19.59 -10.97
C ALA A 82 8.18 18.31 -11.06
N ALA A 83 8.14 17.50 -10.00
CA ALA A 83 7.33 16.27 -9.93
C ALA A 83 5.82 16.56 -10.00
N ILE A 84 5.37 17.65 -9.36
CA ILE A 84 3.98 18.11 -9.46
C ILE A 84 3.66 18.56 -10.90
N LEU A 85 4.57 19.33 -11.51
CA LEU A 85 4.39 19.91 -12.85
C LEU A 85 4.54 18.88 -13.98
N SER A 86 5.35 17.83 -13.81
CA SER A 86 5.50 16.74 -14.79
C SER A 86 4.23 15.88 -14.92
N GLY A 87 3.22 16.16 -14.10
CA GLY A 87 2.03 15.36 -13.97
C GLY A 87 2.31 14.16 -13.07
N PRO A 88 1.39 13.84 -12.17
CA PRO A 88 1.47 12.57 -11.48
C PRO A 88 1.09 11.44 -12.44
N THR A 89 1.86 10.37 -12.44
CA THR A 89 1.38 9.04 -12.88
C THR A 89 0.37 8.52 -11.85
N PHE A 90 -0.70 9.28 -11.57
CA PHE A 90 -1.89 8.78 -10.89
C PHE A 90 -2.76 8.10 -11.95
N THR A 91 -2.25 6.99 -12.50
CA THR A 91 -3.09 6.05 -13.23
C THR A 91 -3.74 5.15 -12.19
N HIS A 92 -4.96 5.54 -11.80
CA HIS A 92 -6.00 4.59 -11.43
C HIS A 92 -6.92 4.42 -12.64
#